data_AF-A0A661BZV1-F1
#
_entry.id   AF-A0A661BZV1-F1
#
_cell.length_a   1.000
_cell.length_b   1.000
_cell.length_c   1.000
_cell.angle_alpha   90.00
_cell.angle_beta   90.00
_cell.angle_gamma   90.00
#
_symmetry.space_group_name_H-M   'P 1'
#
loop_
_entity.id
_entity.type
_entity.pdbx_description
1 polymer ?
#
loop_
_entity_poly.entity_id
_entity_poly.type
_entity_poly.pdbx_seq_one_letter_code
_entity_poly.pdbx_strand_id
1 'polypeptide(L)'
;MKQTLQKGFTLIELMIVIAIIGILASVALPAYQDYTVRAQVTEGAIAASAIKVGVTEMFADDGMDGVIAYALTVVADQPNITTDRISGIVIDDTNGEIQVTMTMPQLNGDDVLAYIPTIGGNPISDANSTGSIEWKCDAAVSAASTTIKSSFLPAVCR
;
A
#
# COMPACT_ATOMS: atom_id res chain seq x y z
N MET A 1 -54.34 37.76 -19.27
CA MET A 1 -53.25 36.94 -18.72
C MET A 1 -52.08 36.99 -19.70
N LYS A 2 -50.96 37.62 -19.32
CA LYS A 2 -49.79 37.77 -20.20
C LYS A 2 -48.99 36.46 -20.12
N GLN A 3 -49.10 35.62 -21.14
CA GLN A 3 -48.31 34.38 -21.27
C GLN A 3 -46.84 34.78 -21.41
N THR A 4 -46.05 34.59 -20.36
CA THR A 4 -44.59 34.73 -20.42
C THR A 4 -44.06 33.53 -21.21
N LEU A 5 -43.60 33.74 -22.44
CA LEU A 5 -42.87 32.69 -23.16
C LEU A 5 -41.65 32.29 -22.33
N GLN A 6 -41.64 31.05 -21.84
CA GLN A 6 -40.44 30.47 -21.26
C GLN A 6 -39.38 30.36 -22.36
N LYS A 7 -38.28 31.10 -22.19
CA LYS A 7 -37.09 30.94 -23.03
C LYS A 7 -36.50 29.57 -22.72
N GLY A 8 -36.53 28.66 -23.69
CA GLY A 8 -35.85 27.37 -23.60
C GLY A 8 -34.34 27.51 -23.67
N PHE A 9 -33.63 26.53 -23.11
CA PHE A 9 -32.17 26.42 -23.17
C PHE A 9 -31.73 26.16 -24.62
N THR A 10 -30.64 26.79 -25.07
CA THR A 10 -30.14 26.61 -26.43
C THR A 10 -29.23 25.38 -26.54
N LEU A 11 -29.22 24.77 -27.73
CA LEU A 11 -28.32 23.64 -28.04
C LEU A 11 -26.84 24.05 -27.93
N ILE A 12 -26.55 25.33 -28.21
CA ILE A 12 -25.19 25.90 -28.10
C ILE A 12 -24.77 25.99 -26.63
N GLU A 13 -25.65 26.44 -25.73
CA GLU A 13 -25.35 26.46 -24.28
C GLU A 13 -25.06 25.05 -23.76
N LEU A 14 -25.81 24.05 -24.21
CA LEU A 14 -25.57 22.66 -23.82
C LEU A 14 -24.20 22.15 -24.31
N MET A 15 -23.85 22.44 -25.57
CA MET A 15 -22.58 22.02 -26.16
C MET A 15 -21.37 22.65 -25.46
N ILE A 16 -21.45 23.92 -25.07
CA ILE A 16 -20.38 24.60 -24.32
C ILE A 16 -20.20 23.95 -22.94
N VAL A 17 -21.29 23.64 -22.25
CA VAL A 17 -21.23 22.98 -20.94
C VAL A 17 -20.57 21.60 -21.05
N ILE A 18 -20.94 20.80 -22.06
CA ILE A 18 -20.31 19.49 -22.29
C ILE A 18 -18.82 19.63 -22.59
N ALA A 19 -18.42 20.64 -23.38
CA ALA A 19 -17.02 20.89 -23.68
C ALA A 19 -16.20 21.21 -22.41
N ILE A 20 -16.73 22.05 -21.52
CA ILE A 20 -16.07 22.40 -20.25
C ILE A 20 -15.97 21.17 -19.34
N ILE A 21 -17.06 20.39 -19.20
CA ILE A 21 -17.05 19.15 -18.41
C ILE A 21 -16.01 18.16 -18.96
N GLY A 22 -15.89 18.04 -20.30
CA GLY A 22 -14.90 17.17 -20.93
C GLY A 22 -13.46 17.55 -20.58
N ILE A 23 -13.13 18.84 -20.55
CA ILE A 23 -11.79 19.32 -20.16
C ILE A 23 -11.54 19.05 -18.67
N LEU A 24 -12.51 19.32 -17.80
CA LEU A 24 -12.35 19.08 -16.37
C LEU A 24 -12.22 17.58 -16.05
N ALA A 25 -13.00 16.74 -16.72
CA ALA A 25 -12.99 15.29 -16.52
C ALA A 25 -11.65 14.66 -16.92
N SER A 26 -10.99 15.14 -17.98
CA SER A 26 -9.71 14.58 -18.44
C SER A 26 -8.57 14.76 -17.42
N VAL A 27 -8.63 15.81 -16.59
CA VAL A 27 -7.66 16.06 -15.52
C VAL A 27 -8.11 15.42 -14.20
N ALA A 28 -9.40 15.49 -13.87
CA ALA A 28 -9.93 15.03 -12.60
C ALA A 28 -9.99 13.50 -12.48
N LEU A 29 -10.34 12.79 -13.56
CA LEU A 29 -10.51 11.33 -13.51
C LEU A 29 -9.20 10.58 -13.22
N PRO A 30 -8.05 10.88 -13.88
CA PRO A 30 -6.79 10.22 -13.55
C PRO A 30 -6.35 10.49 -12.10
N ALA A 31 -6.49 11.73 -11.61
CA ALA A 31 -6.15 12.08 -10.24
C ALA A 31 -7.03 11.34 -9.21
N TYR A 32 -8.32 11.18 -9.50
CA TYR A 32 -9.24 10.41 -8.66
C TYR A 32 -8.88 8.92 -8.65
N GLN A 33 -8.54 8.34 -9.81
CA GLN A 33 -8.09 6.96 -9.91
C GLN A 33 -6.82 6.72 -9.07
N ASP A 34 -5.82 7.59 -9.16
CA ASP A 34 -4.61 7.51 -8.35
C ASP A 34 -4.92 7.56 -6.84
N TYR A 35 -5.87 8.41 -6.43
CA TYR A 35 -6.31 8.48 -5.03
C TYR A 35 -6.98 7.19 -4.57
N THR A 36 -7.86 6.61 -5.40
CA THR A 36 -8.53 5.34 -5.07
C THR A 36 -7.55 4.18 -4.99
N VAL A 37 -6.54 4.13 -5.87
CA VAL A 37 -5.51 3.09 -5.84
C VAL A 37 -4.67 3.25 -4.58
N ARG A 38 -4.27 4.48 -4.23
CA ARG A 38 -3.54 4.72 -2.97
C ARG A 38 -4.36 4.29 -1.75
N ALA A 39 -5.67 4.56 -1.73
CA ALA A 39 -6.54 4.10 -0.66
C ALA A 39 -6.55 2.56 -0.57
N GLN A 40 -6.61 1.85 -1.69
CA GLN A 40 -6.51 0.39 -1.70
C GLN A 40 -5.13 -0.10 -1.23
N VAL A 41 -4.04 0.56 -1.62
CA VAL A 41 -2.69 0.24 -1.12
C VAL A 41 -2.58 0.43 0.39
N THR A 42 -3.35 1.35 1.00
CA THR A 42 -3.36 1.49 2.46
C THR A 42 -3.94 0.28 3.19
N GLU A 43 -4.76 -0.56 2.54
CA GLU A 43 -5.20 -1.83 3.13
C GLU A 43 -4.01 -2.76 3.37
N GLY A 44 -3.08 -2.84 2.41
CA GLY A 44 -1.83 -3.59 2.58
C GLY A 44 -0.95 -3.03 3.69
N ALA A 45 -0.88 -1.69 3.82
CA ALA A 45 -0.17 -1.03 4.90
C ALA A 45 -0.78 -1.33 6.29
N ILE A 46 -2.12 -1.41 6.38
CA ILE A 46 -2.84 -1.79 7.60
C ILE A 46 -2.57 -3.25 7.93
N ALA A 47 -2.63 -4.16 6.95
CA ALA A 47 -2.31 -5.56 7.17
C ALA A 47 -0.87 -5.72 7.68
N ALA A 48 0.10 -5.03 7.05
CA ALA A 48 1.47 -5.01 7.51
C ALA A 48 1.61 -4.48 8.94
N SER A 49 0.79 -3.51 9.37
CA SER A 49 0.88 -2.95 10.73
C SER A 49 0.65 -3.99 11.83
N ALA A 50 -0.23 -4.96 11.61
CA ALA A 50 -0.43 -6.07 12.54
C ALA A 50 0.79 -6.99 12.58
N ILE A 51 1.35 -7.32 11.42
CA ILE A 51 2.52 -8.19 11.29
C ILE A 51 3.77 -7.53 11.90
N LYS A 52 3.92 -6.21 11.79
CA LYS A 52 5.01 -5.45 12.43
C LYS A 52 5.07 -5.63 13.94
N VAL A 53 3.90 -5.70 14.59
CA VAL A 53 3.82 -5.94 16.03
C VAL A 53 4.35 -7.33 16.34
N GLY A 54 3.90 -8.35 15.61
CA GLY A 54 4.37 -9.72 15.77
C GLY A 54 5.88 -9.87 15.54
N VAL A 55 6.43 -9.29 14.48
CA VAL A 55 7.89 -9.28 14.23
C VAL A 55 8.64 -8.61 15.39
N THR A 56 8.13 -7.48 15.88
CA THR A 56 8.76 -6.74 16.98
C THR A 56 8.74 -7.53 18.29
N GLU A 57 7.61 -8.17 18.60
CA GLU A 57 7.43 -8.97 19.81
C GLU A 57 8.32 -10.22 19.77
N MET A 58 8.29 -10.95 18.66
CA MET A 58 9.04 -12.20 18.51
C MET A 58 10.55 -11.96 18.43
N PHE A 59 10.97 -10.84 17.83
CA PHE A 59 12.37 -10.42 17.88
C PHE A 59 12.83 -10.04 19.29
N ALA A 60 11.95 -9.46 20.10
CA ALA A 60 12.27 -9.11 21.48
C ALA A 60 12.35 -10.34 22.41
N ASP A 61 11.59 -11.40 22.11
CA ASP A 61 11.56 -12.64 22.91
C ASP A 61 12.77 -13.54 22.62
N ASP A 62 13.05 -13.82 21.33
CA ASP A 62 14.06 -14.82 20.93
C ASP A 62 14.91 -14.38 19.72
N GLY A 63 15.02 -13.07 19.47
CA GLY A 63 15.81 -12.55 18.35
C GLY A 63 15.30 -13.03 16.99
N MET A 64 16.20 -13.30 16.05
CA MET A 64 15.84 -13.76 14.72
C MET A 64 15.19 -15.14 14.71
N ASP A 65 15.53 -16.03 15.65
CA ASP A 65 14.87 -17.35 15.76
C ASP A 65 13.36 -17.19 16.04
N GLY A 66 12.99 -16.22 16.87
CA GLY A 66 11.59 -15.83 17.09
C GLY A 66 10.90 -15.30 15.83
N VAL A 67 11.57 -14.44 15.07
CA VAL A 67 11.06 -13.89 13.79
C VAL A 67 10.84 -15.00 12.76
N ILE A 68 11.77 -15.94 12.65
CA ILE A 68 11.68 -17.09 11.74
C ILE A 68 10.50 -17.98 12.11
N ALA A 69 10.33 -18.28 13.40
CA ALA A 69 9.18 -19.04 13.87
C ALA A 69 7.86 -18.34 13.52
N TYR A 70 7.80 -17.02 13.72
CA TYR A 70 6.62 -16.23 13.36
C TYR A 70 6.37 -16.20 11.84
N ALA A 71 7.41 -16.07 11.03
CA ALA A 71 7.30 -16.13 9.56
C ALA A 71 6.60 -17.42 9.10
N LEU A 72 6.94 -18.57 9.70
CA LEU A 72 6.27 -19.85 9.41
C LEU A 72 4.78 -19.83 9.81
N THR A 73 4.43 -19.21 10.94
CA THR A 73 3.01 -19.07 11.33
C THR A 73 2.23 -18.19 10.35
N VAL A 74 2.82 -17.10 9.88
CA VAL A 74 2.21 -16.20 8.89
C VAL A 74 2.01 -16.94 7.55
N VAL A 75 2.98 -17.75 7.12
CA VAL A 75 2.83 -18.57 5.91
C VAL A 75 1.75 -19.66 6.07
N ALA A 76 1.61 -20.25 7.26
CA ALA A 76 0.55 -21.22 7.51
C ALA A 76 -0.85 -20.56 7.55
N ASP A 77 -0.94 -19.29 7.96
CA ASP A 77 -2.19 -18.57 8.17
C ASP A 77 -2.63 -17.70 6.97
N GLN A 78 -1.98 -17.82 5.80
CA GLN A 78 -2.34 -17.07 4.59
C GLN A 78 -3.84 -17.06 4.25
N PRO A 79 -4.62 -18.15 4.44
CA PRO A 79 -6.07 -18.11 4.16
C PRO A 79 -6.84 -17.07 4.98
N ASN A 80 -6.33 -16.65 6.15
CA ASN A 80 -6.95 -15.65 7.01
C ASN A 80 -6.40 -14.23 6.77
N ILE A 81 -5.28 -14.11 6.06
CA ILE A 81 -4.57 -12.85 5.78
C ILE A 81 -4.86 -12.33 4.37
N THR A 82 -5.17 -13.25 3.44
CA THR A 82 -5.50 -12.91 2.06
C THR A 82 -6.88 -12.26 1.96
N THR A 83 -6.99 -11.30 1.04
CA THR A 83 -8.21 -10.55 0.78
C THR A 83 -8.35 -10.32 -0.72
N ASP A 84 -9.43 -9.66 -1.15
CA ASP A 84 -9.61 -9.25 -2.54
C ASP A 84 -8.50 -8.34 -3.09
N ARG A 85 -7.67 -7.74 -2.22
CA ARG A 85 -6.57 -6.84 -2.58
C ARG A 85 -5.18 -7.36 -2.19
N ILE A 86 -5.10 -8.37 -1.33
CA ILE A 86 -3.84 -8.92 -0.78
C ILE A 86 -3.77 -10.40 -1.17
N SER A 87 -2.81 -10.76 -1.99
CA SER A 87 -2.58 -12.15 -2.43
C SER A 87 -1.68 -12.94 -1.49
N GLY A 88 -0.91 -12.26 -0.63
CA GLY A 88 -0.19 -12.90 0.46
C GLY A 88 0.69 -11.94 1.24
N ILE A 89 1.17 -12.41 2.39
CA ILE A 89 2.17 -11.72 3.20
C ILE A 89 3.30 -12.67 3.55
N VAL A 90 4.54 -12.31 3.28
CA VAL A 90 5.72 -13.10 3.63
C VAL A 90 6.63 -12.28 4.53
N ILE A 91 7.28 -12.94 5.48
CA ILE A 91 8.34 -12.35 6.29
C ILE A 91 9.65 -13.01 5.87
N ASP A 92 10.66 -12.21 5.55
CA ASP A 92 12.00 -12.69 5.25
C ASP A 92 12.67 -13.22 6.52
N ASP A 93 13.18 -14.44 6.43
CA ASP A 93 13.77 -15.18 7.56
C ASP A 93 15.15 -14.64 7.99
N THR A 94 15.77 -13.81 7.16
CA THR A 94 17.14 -13.33 7.37
C THR A 94 17.14 -11.94 7.98
N ASN A 95 16.15 -11.11 7.65
CA ASN A 95 16.14 -9.69 8.03
C ASN A 95 14.79 -9.19 8.59
N GLY A 96 13.78 -10.06 8.70
CA GLY A 96 12.45 -9.72 9.23
C GLY A 96 11.63 -8.78 8.36
N GLU A 97 12.03 -8.57 7.09
CA GLU A 97 11.29 -7.77 6.13
C GLU A 97 9.91 -8.38 5.85
N ILE A 98 8.88 -7.55 5.97
CA ILE A 98 7.51 -7.93 5.65
C ILE A 98 7.22 -7.52 4.21
N GLN A 99 6.87 -8.49 3.38
CA GLN A 99 6.46 -8.31 2.00
C GLN A 99 4.96 -8.57 1.89
N VAL A 100 4.18 -7.53 1.59
CA VAL A 100 2.74 -7.65 1.31
C VAL A 100 2.54 -7.63 -0.18
N THR A 101 2.14 -8.76 -0.76
CA THR A 101 1.84 -8.88 -2.18
C THR A 101 0.40 -8.44 -2.44
N MET A 102 0.24 -7.45 -3.31
CA MET A 102 -1.04 -6.85 -3.64
C MET A 102 -1.52 -7.30 -5.01
N THR A 103 -2.80 -7.67 -5.09
CA THR A 103 -3.45 -8.06 -6.33
C THR A 103 -4.63 -7.13 -6.61
N MET A 104 -4.47 -6.24 -7.59
CA MET A 104 -5.53 -5.36 -8.04
C MET A 104 -5.34 -4.96 -9.51
N PRO A 105 -6.42 -4.68 -10.26
CA PRO A 105 -6.35 -4.39 -11.70
C PRO A 105 -5.49 -3.17 -12.07
N GLN A 106 -5.30 -2.25 -11.14
CA GLN A 106 -4.53 -1.01 -11.31
C GLN A 106 -3.03 -1.20 -11.04
N LEU A 107 -2.63 -2.36 -10.53
CA LEU A 107 -1.26 -2.81 -10.30
C LEU A 107 -0.92 -3.94 -11.27
N ASN A 108 0.34 -4.38 -11.28
CA ASN A 108 0.81 -5.49 -12.13
C ASN A 108 0.29 -6.87 -11.70
N GLY A 109 -0.48 -6.95 -10.62
CA GLY A 109 -1.09 -8.18 -10.10
C GLY A 109 -0.29 -8.89 -9.01
N ASP A 110 1.02 -8.64 -8.94
CA ASP A 110 1.96 -9.17 -7.94
C ASP A 110 2.84 -8.07 -7.33
N ASP A 111 2.36 -6.83 -7.31
CA ASP A 111 3.16 -5.73 -6.80
C ASP A 111 3.31 -5.81 -5.27
N VAL A 112 4.53 -5.63 -4.78
CA VAL A 112 4.87 -5.81 -3.37
C VAL A 112 4.99 -4.47 -2.67
N LEU A 113 4.41 -4.40 -1.47
CA LEU A 113 4.66 -3.36 -0.48
C LEU A 113 5.56 -3.94 0.62
N ALA A 114 6.81 -3.47 0.68
CA ALA A 114 7.82 -3.99 1.59
C ALA A 114 8.05 -3.08 2.80
N TYR A 115 8.22 -3.69 3.97
CA TYR A 115 8.55 -3.02 5.22
C TYR A 115 9.72 -3.70 5.90
N ILE A 116 10.81 -2.97 6.08
CA ILE A 116 12.05 -3.48 6.65
C ILE A 116 12.18 -2.97 8.08
N PRO A 117 12.29 -3.85 9.08
CA PRO A 117 12.66 -3.46 10.42
C PRO A 117 14.17 -3.16 10.46
N THR A 118 14.55 -2.03 11.04
CA THR A 118 15.95 -1.62 11.14
C THR A 118 16.31 -1.18 12.55
N ILE A 119 17.54 -1.44 12.97
CA ILE A 119 18.12 -0.91 14.20
C ILE A 119 19.42 -0.18 13.84
N GLY A 120 19.52 1.10 14.19
CA GLY A 120 20.67 1.93 13.84
C GLY A 120 20.88 2.06 12.32
N GLY A 121 19.80 1.97 11.53
CA GLY A 121 19.82 2.07 10.08
C GLY A 121 20.20 0.79 9.33
N ASN A 122 20.54 -0.30 10.03
CA ASN A 122 20.79 -1.62 9.43
C ASN A 122 19.58 -2.54 9.65
N PRO A 123 19.31 -3.53 8.77
CA PRO A 123 18.28 -4.54 9.02
C PRO A 123 18.50 -5.23 10.37
N ILE A 124 17.43 -5.69 11.02
CA ILE A 124 17.53 -6.40 12.29
C ILE A 124 18.31 -7.71 12.12
N SER A 125 19.04 -8.07 13.17
CA SER A 125 19.82 -9.30 13.30
C SER A 125 20.16 -9.51 14.77
N ASP A 126 20.56 -10.73 15.16
CA ASP A 126 20.98 -10.98 16.55
C ASP A 126 22.22 -10.16 16.96
N ALA A 127 22.95 -9.62 15.98
CA ALA A 127 24.11 -8.76 16.21
C ALA A 127 23.75 -7.31 16.59
N ASN A 128 22.51 -6.85 16.37
CA ASN A 128 22.06 -5.48 16.65
C ASN A 128 20.80 -5.39 17.52
N SER A 129 20.60 -6.37 18.41
CA SER A 129 19.39 -6.58 19.25
C SER A 129 19.14 -5.57 20.39
N THR A 130 19.99 -4.57 20.59
CA THR A 130 19.94 -3.67 21.79
C THR A 130 19.35 -2.29 21.51
N GLY A 131 18.87 -2.02 20.30
CA GLY A 131 18.30 -0.72 19.90
C GLY A 131 16.79 -0.74 19.64
N SER A 132 16.22 0.43 19.41
CA SER A 132 14.81 0.57 19.01
C SER A 132 14.63 0.16 17.55
N ILE A 133 13.62 -0.67 17.27
CA ILE A 133 13.24 -1.03 15.90
C ILE A 133 12.56 0.18 15.24
N GLU A 134 13.10 0.58 14.09
CA GLU A 134 12.54 1.56 13.18
C GLU A 134 12.10 0.88 11.89
N TRP A 135 10.84 1.08 11.52
CA TRP A 135 10.28 0.51 10.30
C TRP A 135 10.47 1.45 9.12
N LYS A 136 11.19 0.99 8.10
CA LYS A 136 11.33 1.69 6.83
C LYS A 136 10.46 1.04 5.77
N CYS A 137 9.89 1.86 4.90
CA CYS A 137 9.11 1.43 3.76
C CYS A 137 9.81 1.97 2.51
N ASP A 138 10.81 1.26 1.98
CA ASP A 138 11.45 1.67 0.73
C ASP A 138 12.24 0.56 0.02
N ALA A 139 12.15 0.64 -1.31
CA ALA A 139 12.60 -0.24 -2.37
C ALA A 139 14.14 -0.33 -2.58
N ALA A 140 14.96 0.29 -1.73
CA ALA A 140 16.39 0.44 -1.97
C ALA A 140 17.30 -0.23 -0.92
N VAL A 141 16.74 -0.82 0.14
CA VAL A 141 17.52 -1.27 1.31
C VAL A 141 17.40 -2.76 1.62
N SER A 142 16.69 -3.54 0.78
CA SER A 142 16.49 -4.98 0.97
C SER A 142 16.46 -5.78 -0.34
N ALA A 143 16.43 -7.11 -0.20
CA ALA A 143 16.40 -8.08 -1.30
C ALA A 143 15.05 -8.13 -2.05
N ALA A 144 13.96 -7.58 -1.48
CA ALA A 144 12.65 -7.45 -2.11
C ALA A 144 12.19 -5.99 -2.08
N SER A 145 12.48 -5.26 -3.14
CA SER A 145 12.10 -3.86 -3.26
C SER A 145 10.58 -3.69 -3.41
N THR A 146 10.00 -2.68 -2.73
CA THR A 146 8.63 -2.23 -3.02
C THR A 146 8.50 -1.95 -4.53
N THR A 147 7.65 -2.70 -5.22
CA THR A 147 7.49 -2.57 -6.69
C THR A 147 6.36 -1.63 -7.08
N ILE A 148 5.48 -1.30 -6.13
CA ILE A 148 4.38 -0.35 -6.33
C ILE A 148 4.94 1.02 -6.69
N LYS A 149 4.42 1.61 -7.77
CA LYS A 149 4.79 2.97 -8.20
C LYS A 149 4.62 3.98 -7.06
N SER A 150 5.61 4.85 -6.87
CA SER A 150 5.61 5.84 -5.77
C SER A 150 4.37 6.74 -5.72
N SER A 151 3.71 7.03 -6.84
CA SER A 151 2.45 7.78 -6.88
C SER A 151 1.31 7.09 -6.13
N PHE A 152 1.32 5.76 -6.06
CA PHE A 152 0.32 4.95 -5.37
C PHE A 152 0.70 4.64 -3.92
N LEU A 153 1.93 4.94 -3.51
CA LEU A 153 2.38 4.69 -2.14
C LEU A 153 1.79 5.70 -1.14
N PRO A 154 1.46 5.24 0.08
CA PRO A 154 1.15 6.12 1.20
C PRO A 154 2.27 7.12 1.47
N ALA A 155 1.97 8.23 2.13
CA ALA A 155 2.98 9.25 2.43
C ALA A 155 4.15 8.74 3.30
N VAL A 156 3.92 7.70 4.11
CA VAL A 156 4.93 7.07 4.98
C VAL A 156 5.92 6.19 4.18
N CYS A 157 5.58 5.87 2.93
CA CYS A 157 6.33 5.01 2.01
C CYS A 157 6.83 5.80 0.79
N ARG A 158 6.96 7.12 0.91
CA ARG A 158 7.38 8.03 -0.18
C ARG A 158 8.58 8.87 0.23
#